data_AF-A0A0H5CV88-F1
#
_entry.id   AF-A0A0H5CV88-F1
#
_cell.length_a   1.000
_cell.length_b   1.000
_cell.length_c   1.000
_cell.angle_alpha   90.00
_cell.angle_beta   90.00
_cell.angle_gamma   90.00
#
_symmetry.space_group_name_H-M   'P 1'
#
loop_
_entity.id
_entity.type
_entity.pdbx_description
1 polymer ?
#
loop_
_entity_poly.entity_id
_entity_poly.type
_entity_poly.pdbx_seq_one_letter_code
_entity_poly.pdbx_strand_id
1 'polypeptide(L)'
;MSEHAHWQVQEAKQRFSEVLRAVEREGPQTITRHGEDVAVLIDIREYRRLSGRTGDFIEHLMAFPKSDDMDEVDVFDEIEAERKNDLPRATDFEIELGLADGQHSDLPARHERPLGVAQGRARRRSGRLVRARPRR
;
A
#
# COMPACT_ATOMS: atom_id res chain seq x y z
N MET A 1 -19.10 -14.20 -2.79
CA MET A 1 -18.87 -13.00 -3.61
C MET A 1 -20.24 -12.36 -3.78
N SER A 2 -20.47 -11.20 -3.19
CA SER A 2 -21.77 -10.52 -3.31
C SER A 2 -22.00 -10.20 -4.79
N GLU A 3 -23.14 -10.64 -5.33
CA GLU A 3 -23.54 -10.38 -6.70
C GLU A 3 -23.94 -8.90 -6.78
N HIS A 4 -23.03 -8.06 -7.29
CA HIS A 4 -23.29 -6.66 -7.55
C HIS A 4 -23.96 -6.55 -8.91
N ALA A 5 -25.08 -5.82 -9.01
CA ALA A 5 -25.71 -5.60 -10.31
C ALA A 5 -24.79 -4.78 -11.23
N HIS A 6 -24.61 -5.27 -12.45
CA HIS A 6 -23.74 -4.70 -13.48
C HIS A 6 -24.58 -3.95 -14.52
N TRP A 7 -24.23 -2.69 -14.78
CA TRP A 7 -24.93 -1.81 -15.70
C TRP A 7 -24.02 -1.41 -16.86
N GLN A 8 -24.41 -1.67 -18.10
CA GLN A 8 -23.69 -1.08 -19.24
C GLN A 8 -23.81 0.45 -19.18
N VAL A 9 -22.75 1.18 -19.54
CA VAL A 9 -22.72 2.67 -19.50
C VAL A 9 -23.94 3.30 -20.16
N GLN A 10 -24.40 2.75 -21.28
CA GLN A 10 -25.57 3.30 -22.00
C GLN A 10 -26.88 3.10 -21.23
N GLU A 11 -27.04 1.95 -20.58
CA GLU A 11 -28.22 1.66 -19.75
C GLU A 11 -28.22 2.51 -18.49
N ALA A 12 -27.07 2.60 -17.81
CA ALA A 12 -26.91 3.44 -16.62
C ALA A 12 -27.25 4.91 -16.91
N LYS A 13 -26.89 5.41 -18.09
CA LYS A 13 -27.23 6.78 -18.52
C LYS A 13 -28.73 6.98 -18.70
N GLN A 14 -29.43 6.00 -19.26
CA GLN A 14 -30.88 6.06 -19.51
C GLN A 14 -31.70 5.86 -18.23
N ARG A 15 -31.20 5.03 -17.31
CA ARG A 15 -31.89 4.62 -16.08
C ARG A 15 -31.19 5.14 -14.82
N PHE A 16 -30.50 6.29 -14.91
CA PHE A 16 -29.62 6.76 -13.83
C PHE A 16 -30.34 6.91 -12.48
N SER A 17 -31.59 7.38 -12.47
CA SER A 17 -32.39 7.47 -11.25
C SER A 17 -32.69 6.11 -10.61
N GLU A 18 -32.76 5.05 -11.40
CA GLU A 18 -32.92 3.68 -10.90
C GLU A 18 -31.62 3.15 -10.32
N VAL A 19 -30.50 3.38 -11.01
CA VAL A 19 -29.16 3.04 -10.49
C VAL A 19 -28.94 3.70 -9.13
N LEU A 20 -29.32 4.98 -8.96
CA LEU A 20 -29.24 5.66 -7.66
C LEU A 20 -30.08 4.99 -6.57
N ARG A 21 -31.33 4.60 -6.89
CA ARG A 21 -32.18 3.87 -5.93
C ARG A 21 -31.61 2.50 -5.57
N ALA A 22 -31.00 1.80 -6.54
CA ALA A 22 -30.33 0.53 -6.30
C ALA A 22 -29.11 0.71 -5.40
N VAL A 23 -28.31 1.78 -5.61
CA VAL A 23 -27.20 2.12 -4.70
C VAL A 23 -27.67 2.31 -3.26
N GLU A 24 -28.78 3.03 -3.05
CA GLU A 24 -29.33 3.30 -1.73
C GLU A 24 -29.94 2.05 -1.05
N ARG A 25 -30.56 1.15 -1.82
CA ARG A 25 -31.33 0.01 -1.29
C ARG A 25 -30.56 -1.31 -1.25
N GLU A 26 -29.74 -1.54 -2.26
CA GLU A 26 -29.09 -2.83 -2.54
C GLU A 26 -27.57 -2.75 -2.38
N GLY A 27 -27.02 -1.53 -2.38
CA GLY A 27 -25.60 -1.27 -2.18
C GLY A 27 -24.85 -1.05 -3.50
N PRO A 28 -23.50 -1.20 -3.50
CA PRO A 28 -22.66 -0.82 -4.63
C PRO A 28 -23.11 -1.40 -5.98
N GLN A 29 -23.12 -0.55 -7.01
CA GLN A 29 -23.53 -0.89 -8.37
C GLN A 29 -22.34 -0.74 -9.33
N THR A 30 -22.10 -1.74 -10.17
CA THR A 30 -20.96 -1.74 -11.09
C THR A 30 -21.38 -1.20 -12.45
N ILE A 31 -20.59 -0.29 -13.02
CA ILE A 31 -20.77 0.24 -14.37
C ILE A 31 -19.75 -0.43 -15.29
N THR A 32 -20.22 -0.98 -16.41
CA THR A 32 -19.41 -1.67 -17.40
C THR A 32 -19.40 -0.98 -18.75
N ARG A 33 -18.30 -1.11 -19.50
CA ARG A 33 -18.20 -0.65 -20.88
C ARG A 33 -17.61 -1.78 -21.71
N HIS A 34 -18.35 -2.22 -22.74
CA HIS A 34 -17.98 -3.39 -23.54
C HIS A 34 -17.82 -4.68 -22.71
N GLY A 35 -18.52 -4.76 -21.57
CA GLY A 35 -18.48 -5.92 -20.68
C GLY A 35 -17.36 -5.88 -19.65
N GLU A 36 -16.48 -4.88 -19.69
CA GLU A 36 -15.44 -4.67 -18.69
C GLU A 36 -15.89 -3.67 -17.63
N ASP A 37 -15.57 -3.93 -16.36
CA ASP A 37 -15.85 -3.02 -15.26
C ASP A 37 -15.03 -1.72 -15.41
N VAL A 38 -15.72 -0.58 -15.40
CA VAL A 38 -15.07 0.75 -15.58
C VAL A 38 -15.28 1.71 -14.41
N ALA A 39 -16.33 1.50 -13.62
CA ALA A 39 -16.60 2.28 -12.42
C ALA A 39 -17.51 1.49 -11.47
N VAL A 40 -17.52 1.91 -10.20
CA VAL A 40 -18.52 1.48 -9.22
C VAL A 40 -19.16 2.73 -8.63
N LEU A 41 -20.48 2.70 -8.49
CA LEU A 41 -21.23 3.74 -7.80
C LEU A 41 -21.57 3.25 -6.39
N ILE A 42 -21.27 4.08 -5.40
CA ILE A 42 -21.54 3.81 -3.98
C ILE A 42 -22.23 5.01 -3.35
N ASP A 43 -22.93 4.76 -2.23
CA ASP A 43 -23.52 5.82 -1.42
C ASP A 43 -22.45 6.80 -0.91
N ILE A 44 -22.82 8.07 -0.80
CA ILE A 44 -21.87 9.13 -0.41
C ILE A 44 -21.36 8.97 1.03
N ARG A 45 -22.17 8.42 1.95
CA ARG A 45 -21.75 8.16 3.33
C ARG A 45 -20.73 7.04 3.34
N GLU A 46 -20.96 6.01 2.54
CA GLU A 46 -20.03 4.90 2.36
C GLU A 46 -18.71 5.37 1.74
N TYR A 47 -18.77 6.18 0.67
CA TYR A 47 -17.59 6.81 0.10
C TYR A 47 -16.82 7.61 1.16
N ARG A 48 -17.49 8.48 1.93
CA ARG A 48 -16.82 9.26 2.99
C ARG A 48 -16.21 8.40 4.08
N ARG A 49 -16.85 7.30 4.48
CA ARG A 49 -16.30 6.35 5.45
C ARG A 49 -15.03 5.67 4.94
N LEU A 50 -15.03 5.25 3.66
CA LEU A 50 -13.87 4.64 3.01
C LEU A 50 -12.74 5.65 2.77
N SER A 51 -13.10 6.87 2.35
CA SER A 51 -12.15 7.97 2.08
C SER A 51 -11.58 8.60 3.35
N GLY A 52 -12.35 8.57 4.45
CA GLY A 52 -12.02 9.20 5.72
C GLY A 52 -10.92 8.48 6.50
N ARG A 53 -10.47 7.30 6.06
CA ARG A 53 -9.30 6.60 6.64
C ARG A 53 -7.97 7.10 6.07
N THR A 54 -7.89 8.39 5.76
CA THR A 54 -6.63 9.06 5.40
C THR A 54 -5.93 9.54 6.68
N GLY A 55 -5.68 8.64 7.62
CA GLY A 55 -4.59 8.86 8.58
C GLY A 55 -3.30 8.47 7.86
N ASP A 56 -2.24 9.25 8.01
CA ASP A 56 -0.93 8.78 7.57
C ASP A 56 -0.69 7.42 8.21
N PHE A 57 -0.42 6.40 7.40
CA PHE A 57 -0.16 5.06 7.91
C PHE A 57 0.96 5.11 8.96
N ILE A 58 1.93 6.01 8.77
CA ILE A 58 2.97 6.28 9.76
C ILE A 58 2.38 6.86 11.04
N GLU A 59 1.52 7.87 10.97
CA GLU A 59 0.85 8.43 12.16
C GLU A 59 0.03 7.38 12.91
N HIS A 60 -0.66 6.49 12.18
CA HIS A 60 -1.40 5.37 12.79
C HIS A 60 -0.48 4.38 13.51
N LEU A 61 0.66 4.01 12.90
CA LEU A 61 1.66 3.15 13.55
C LEU A 61 2.32 3.84 14.76
N MET A 62 2.57 5.15 14.66
CA MET A 62 3.20 5.93 15.72
C MET A 62 2.25 6.23 16.89
N ALA A 63 0.95 6.09 16.68
CA ALA A 63 -0.10 6.19 17.70
C ALA A 63 -0.27 4.89 18.51
N PHE A 64 0.55 3.86 18.27
CA PHE A 64 0.58 2.66 19.10
C PHE A 64 0.87 3.04 20.56
N PRO A 65 0.25 2.38 21.56
CA PRO A 65 0.52 2.65 22.97
C PRO A 65 2.02 2.58 23.24
N LYS A 66 2.62 3.74 23.54
CA LYS A 66 3.98 3.81 24.07
C LYS A 66 3.86 3.56 25.56
N SER A 67 4.52 2.52 26.06
CA SER A 67 4.64 2.34 27.50
C SER A 67 5.56 3.46 28.01
N ASP A 68 4.98 4.49 28.63
CA ASP A 68 5.71 5.62 29.21
C ASP A 68 6.58 5.22 30.43
N ASP A 69 6.46 3.98 30.92
CA ASP A 69 7.01 3.54 32.20
C ASP A 69 8.09 2.44 32.10
N MET A 70 8.63 2.12 30.93
CA MET A 70 9.72 1.15 30.82
C MET A 70 10.90 1.80 30.12
N ASP A 71 12.06 1.83 30.79
CA ASP A 71 13.34 2.12 30.14
C ASP A 71 13.42 1.27 28.87
N GLU A 72 13.52 1.96 27.73
CA GLU A 72 13.13 1.52 26.38
C GLU A 72 13.96 0.35 25.81
N VAL A 73 14.78 -0.30 26.64
CA VAL A 73 15.82 -1.25 26.22
C VAL A 73 15.47 -2.71 26.56
N ASP A 74 14.61 -3.01 27.55
CA ASP A 74 14.49 -4.39 28.03
C ASP A 74 13.30 -5.21 27.47
N VAL A 75 12.18 -4.60 27.11
CA VAL A 75 10.95 -5.36 26.75
C VAL A 75 11.07 -6.06 25.39
N PHE A 76 11.63 -5.38 24.39
CA PHE A 76 11.78 -5.98 23.05
C PHE A 76 12.90 -7.04 23.03
N ASP A 77 13.99 -6.80 23.75
CA ASP A 77 15.10 -7.76 23.89
C ASP A 77 14.66 -9.04 24.62
N GLU A 78 13.81 -8.92 25.65
CA GLU A 78 13.20 -10.06 26.34
C GLU A 78 12.28 -10.86 25.40
N ILE A 79 11.38 -10.17 24.68
CA ILE A 79 10.47 -10.81 23.72
C ILE A 79 11.26 -11.49 22.58
N GLU A 80 12.31 -10.86 22.05
CA GLU A 80 13.15 -11.47 21.01
C GLU A 80 13.93 -12.68 21.54
N ALA A 81 14.43 -12.62 22.77
CA ALA A 81 15.12 -13.74 23.39
C ALA A 81 14.19 -14.95 23.57
N GLU A 82 12.94 -14.73 24.00
CA GLU A 82 11.94 -15.78 24.14
C GLU A 82 11.51 -16.38 22.79
N ARG A 83 11.39 -15.53 21.76
CA ARG A 83 10.92 -15.92 20.43
C ARG A 83 12.01 -16.35 19.47
N LYS A 84 13.26 -16.44 19.93
CA LYS A 84 14.41 -16.79 19.09
C LYS A 84 14.24 -18.12 18.31
N ASN A 85 13.39 -19.02 18.82
CA ASN A 85 13.09 -20.31 18.20
C ASN A 85 11.69 -20.36 17.54
N ASP A 86 10.91 -19.28 17.61
CA ASP A 86 9.62 -19.21 16.93
C ASP A 86 9.87 -19.14 15.43
N LEU A 87 9.41 -20.18 14.72
CA LEU A 87 9.43 -20.14 13.27
C LEU A 87 8.38 -19.11 12.80
N PRO A 88 8.70 -18.30 11.78
CA PRO A 88 7.70 -17.45 11.17
C PRO A 88 6.53 -18.32 10.69
N ARG A 89 5.32 -17.76 10.70
CA ARG A 89 4.18 -18.46 10.10
C ARG A 89 4.54 -18.86 8.67
N ALA A 90 4.17 -20.06 8.26
CA ALA A 90 4.26 -20.45 6.86
C ALA A 90 3.48 -19.42 6.04
N THR A 91 4.18 -18.74 5.15
CA THR A 91 3.62 -17.84 4.16
C THR A 91 3.88 -18.44 2.80
N ASP A 92 2.84 -18.49 1.98
CA ASP A 92 2.91 -18.94 0.60
C ASP A 92 3.54 -17.85 -0.29
N PHE A 93 4.73 -17.35 0.08
CA PHE A 93 5.51 -16.44 -0.75
C PHE A 93 6.28 -17.24 -1.81
N GLU A 94 5.55 -17.81 -2.75
CA GLU A 94 6.11 -18.26 -4.03
C GLU A 94 6.42 -17.01 -4.86
N ILE A 95 7.47 -16.27 -4.51
CA ILE A 95 8.10 -15.36 -5.47
C ILE A 95 8.82 -16.29 -6.44
N GLU A 96 8.19 -16.52 -7.58
CA GLU A 96 8.63 -17.35 -8.69
C GLU A 96 9.91 -16.77 -9.34
N LEU A 97 11.00 -16.70 -8.58
CA LEU A 97 12.34 -16.63 -9.14
C LEU A 97 12.68 -18.06 -9.54
N GLY A 98 12.42 -18.39 -10.80
CA GLY A 98 12.68 -19.70 -11.40
C GLY A 98 14.11 -20.18 -11.16
N LEU A 99 14.33 -20.83 -10.03
CA LEU A 99 15.53 -21.56 -9.69
C LEU A 99 15.10 -22.99 -9.38
N ALA A 100 15.36 -23.84 -10.35
CA ALA A 100 15.15 -25.26 -10.31
C ALA A 100 15.81 -25.89 -9.08
N ASP A 101 15.05 -26.78 -8.46
CA ASP A 101 15.43 -27.92 -7.63
C ASP A 101 16.82 -27.92 -6.96
N GLY A 102 16.78 -27.89 -5.63
CA GLY A 102 17.40 -28.94 -4.83
C GLY A 102 18.93 -29.00 -4.81
N GLN A 103 19.58 -28.02 -4.19
CA GLN A 103 20.89 -28.20 -3.53
C GLN A 103 20.98 -27.25 -2.31
N HIS A 104 20.60 -27.74 -1.12
CA HIS A 104 21.08 -27.15 0.13
C HIS A 104 22.55 -27.55 0.30
N SER A 105 23.46 -26.82 -0.35
CA SER A 105 24.89 -26.89 -0.06
C SER A 105 25.26 -25.72 0.84
N ASP A 106 25.78 -26.03 2.03
CA ASP A 106 26.31 -25.12 3.05
C ASP A 106 26.96 -23.86 2.47
N LEU A 107 26.35 -22.71 2.74
CA LEU A 107 26.96 -21.40 2.49
C LEU A 107 27.77 -21.02 3.74
N PRO A 108 29.10 -20.84 3.64
CA PRO A 108 29.88 -20.40 4.79
C PRO A 108 29.51 -18.96 5.17
N ALA A 109 29.52 -18.69 6.47
CA ALA A 109 29.16 -17.41 7.08
C ALA A 109 29.84 -16.23 6.39
N ARG A 110 29.02 -15.28 5.93
CA ARG A 110 29.50 -14.05 5.28
C ARG A 110 30.26 -13.19 6.29
N HIS A 111 31.53 -12.95 6.00
CA HIS A 111 32.37 -11.99 6.69
C HIS A 111 31.91 -10.57 6.30
N GLU A 112 31.36 -9.83 7.25
CA GLU A 112 31.01 -8.42 7.05
C GLU A 112 32.29 -7.61 6.83
N ARG A 113 32.42 -6.99 5.65
CA ARG A 113 33.48 -6.00 5.41
C ARG A 113 32.96 -4.63 5.85
N PRO A 114 33.72 -3.86 6.65
CA PRO A 114 33.28 -2.55 7.10
C PRO A 114 33.25 -1.55 5.95
N LEU A 115 32.21 -0.70 5.94
CA LEU A 115 32.04 0.39 4.97
C LEU A 115 33.21 1.37 5.04
N GLY A 116 33.93 1.51 3.93
CA GLY A 116 34.92 2.56 3.73
C GLY A 116 34.27 3.93 3.48
N VAL A 117 34.64 4.90 4.30
CA VAL A 117 34.24 6.31 4.20
C VAL A 117 34.84 6.93 2.93
N ALA A 118 34.01 7.37 1.98
CA ALA A 118 34.47 8.15 0.82
C ALA A 118 34.14 9.63 1.02
N GLN A 119 35.18 10.43 1.23
CA GLN A 119 35.15 11.89 1.22
C GLN A 119 34.71 12.43 -0.15
N GLY A 120 34.00 13.56 -0.12
CA GLY A 120 33.30 14.11 -1.28
C GLY A 120 34.14 14.88 -2.30
N ARG A 121 33.45 15.37 -3.33
CA ARG A 121 33.85 16.53 -4.13
C ARG A 121 32.63 17.13 -4.85
N ALA A 122 32.32 18.37 -4.49
CA ALA A 122 31.33 19.22 -5.11
C ALA A 122 31.80 19.72 -6.49
N ARG A 123 30.92 19.73 -7.50
CA ARG A 123 31.04 20.60 -8.68
C ARG A 123 29.67 21.12 -9.16
N ARG A 124 29.41 22.36 -8.73
CA ARG A 124 28.74 23.51 -9.38
C ARG A 124 27.71 23.23 -10.50
N ARG A 125 26.45 23.56 -10.19
CA ARG A 125 25.37 23.85 -11.14
C ARG A 125 25.66 25.16 -11.89
N SER A 126 25.49 25.14 -13.21
CA SER A 126 25.29 26.35 -14.02
C SER A 126 24.08 26.08 -14.92
N GLY A 127 22.96 26.73 -14.62
CA GLY A 127 21.66 26.48 -15.24
C GLY A 127 20.85 27.78 -15.31
N ARG A 128 21.15 28.52 -16.36
CA ARG A 128 20.58 29.77 -16.87
C ARG A 128 19.09 30.01 -16.57
N LEU A 129 18.81 31.16 -15.95
CA LEU A 129 17.49 31.81 -15.83
C LEU A 129 16.90 32.07 -17.24
N VAL A 130 15.67 31.62 -17.49
CA VAL A 130 14.86 32.11 -18.61
C VAL A 130 13.73 32.96 -18.02
N ARG A 131 13.73 34.25 -18.36
CA ARG A 131 12.73 35.22 -17.97
C ARG A 131 11.42 34.98 -18.73
N ALA A 132 10.31 35.03 -17.99
CA ALA A 132 8.96 35.10 -18.51
C ALA A 132 8.71 36.42 -19.26
N ARG A 133 7.94 36.37 -20.36
CA ARG A 133 7.35 37.55 -21.02
C ARG A 133 5.87 37.67 -20.64
N PRO A 134 5.37 38.88 -20.34
CA PRO A 134 3.93 39.11 -20.15
C PRO A 134 3.21 39.22 -21.50
N ARG A 135 2.01 38.62 -21.58
CA ARG A 135 1.08 38.75 -22.71
C ARG A 135 0.33 40.09 -22.62
N ARG A 136 0.12 40.74 -23.76
CA ARG A 136 -0.95 41.71 -23.99
C ARG A 136 -2.06 41.02 -24.77
#